data_AF-A0A067MTU4-F1
#
_entry.id   AF-A0A067MTU4-F1
#
_cell.length_a   1.000
_cell.length_b   1.000
_cell.length_c   1.000
_cell.angle_alpha   90.00
_cell.angle_beta   90.00
_cell.angle_gamma   90.00
#
_symmetry.space_group_name_H-M   'P 1'
#
loop_
_entity.id
_entity.type
_entity.pdbx_description
1 polymer ?
#
loop_
_entity_poly.entity_id
_entity_poly.type
_entity_poly.pdbx_seq_one_letter_code
_entity_poly.pdbx_strand_id
1 'polypeptide(L)' 'SSREAARVSSAQQTLDILYDIAQLLNTQLDRESLATCVTMIENGVNPEALAAVIKELRREA' A
#
# COMPACT_ATOMS: atom_id res chain seq x y z
N SER A 1 9.65 -17.51 15.74
CA SER A 1 9.68 -17.17 17.20
C SER A 1 8.39 -16.42 17.59
N SER A 2 7.92 -16.42 18.84
CA SER A 2 6.70 -15.67 19.24
C SER A 2 6.74 -14.18 18.87
N ARG A 3 7.95 -13.59 18.82
CA ARG A 3 8.21 -12.21 18.37
C ARG A 3 7.96 -11.99 16.88
N GLU A 4 8.19 -13.02 16.07
CA GLU A 4 8.01 -12.96 14.62
C GLU A 4 6.53 -12.99 14.26
N ALA A 5 5.75 -13.84 14.92
CA ALA A 5 4.29 -13.84 14.82
C ALA A 5 3.68 -12.49 15.22
N ALA A 6 4.21 -11.86 16.29
CA ALA A 6 3.76 -10.53 16.71
C ALA A 6 4.07 -9.44 15.66
N ARG A 7 5.24 -9.51 14.99
CA ARG A 7 5.60 -8.56 13.91
C ARG A 7 4.69 -8.73 12.70
N VAL A 8 4.46 -9.98 12.27
CA VAL A 8 3.56 -10.28 11.15
C VAL A 8 2.15 -9.77 11.44
N SER A 9 1.64 -10.00 12.66
CA SER A 9 0.36 -9.46 13.10
C SER A 9 0.32 -7.92 13.02
N SER A 10 1.36 -7.24 13.52
CA SER A 10 1.38 -5.77 13.47
C SER A 10 1.41 -5.23 12.05
N ALA A 11 2.18 -5.85 11.13
CA ALA A 11 2.24 -5.44 9.74
C ALA A 11 0.89 -5.62 9.04
N GLN A 12 0.20 -6.73 9.30
CA GLN A 12 -1.14 -6.97 8.78
C GLN A 12 -2.13 -5.91 9.26
N GLN A 13 -2.12 -5.58 10.56
CA GLN A 13 -2.99 -4.54 11.12
C GLN A 13 -2.71 -3.16 10.53
N THR A 14 -1.43 -2.83 10.31
CA THR A 14 -1.05 -1.58 9.62
C THR A 14 -1.61 -1.55 8.20
N LEU A 15 -1.45 -2.64 7.44
CA LEU A 15 -1.99 -2.73 6.08
C LEU A 15 -3.52 -2.62 6.06
N ASP A 16 -4.21 -3.20 7.05
CA ASP A 16 -5.66 -3.11 7.18
C ASP A 16 -6.12 -1.65 7.36
N ILE A 17 -5.48 -0.91 8.28
CA ILE A 17 -5.77 0.50 8.51
C ILE A 17 -5.50 1.34 7.26
N LEU A 18 -4.37 1.09 6.58
CA LEU A 18 -4.04 1.80 5.34
C LEU A 18 -5.07 1.51 4.24
N TYR A 19 -5.57 0.28 4.16
CA TYR A 19 -6.60 -0.09 3.20
C TYR A 19 -7.92 0.61 3.48
N ASP A 20 -8.35 0.69 4.74
CA ASP A 20 -9.57 1.42 5.12
C ASP A 20 -9.46 2.91 4.75
N ILE A 21 -8.31 3.53 4.99
CA ILE A 21 -8.02 4.91 4.55
C ILE A 21 -8.10 5.02 3.03
N ALA A 22 -7.51 4.08 2.30
CA ALA A 22 -7.50 4.05 0.84
C ALA A 22 -8.91 3.94 0.24
N GLN A 23 -9.82 3.21 0.89
CA GLN A 23 -11.23 3.11 0.51
C GLN A 23 -11.99 4.41 0.82
N LEU A 24 -11.78 5.00 2.00
CA LEU A 24 -12.40 6.29 2.37
C LEU A 24 -12.02 7.42 1.39
N LEU A 25 -10.77 7.41 0.93
CA LEU A 25 -10.25 8.38 -0.04
C LEU A 25 -10.58 8.01 -1.51
N ASN A 26 -11.31 6.91 -1.74
CA ASN A 26 -11.65 6.42 -3.08
C ASN A 26 -10.43 6.33 -4.02
N THR A 27 -9.30 5.86 -3.52
CA THR A 27 -8.07 5.70 -4.32
C THR A 27 -8.18 4.61 -5.39
N GLN A 28 -9.21 3.76 -5.28
CA GLN A 28 -9.44 2.59 -6.14
C GLN A 28 -8.27 1.60 -6.17
N LEU A 29 -7.42 1.61 -5.14
CA LEU A 29 -6.40 0.58 -4.95
C LEU A 29 -7.03 -0.61 -4.24
N ASP A 30 -6.85 -1.80 -4.81
CA ASP A 30 -7.09 -3.04 -4.07
C ASP A 30 -5.97 -3.28 -3.05
N ARG A 31 -6.18 -4.27 -2.18
CA ARG A 31 -5.28 -4.57 -1.08
C ARG A 31 -3.89 -5.00 -1.54
N GLU A 32 -3.79 -5.72 -2.66
CA GLU A 32 -2.52 -6.19 -3.22
C GLU A 32 -1.70 -5.04 -3.82
N SER A 33 -2.36 -4.18 -4.58
CA SER A 33 -1.77 -2.97 -5.15
C SER A 33 -1.29 -2.03 -4.06
N LEU A 34 -2.07 -1.85 -2.99
CA LEU A 34 -1.68 -1.04 -1.84
C LEU A 34 -0.45 -1.61 -1.12
N ALA A 35 -0.42 -2.93 -0.87
CA ALA A 35 0.73 -3.59 -0.25
C ALA A 35 2.01 -3.42 -1.08
N THR A 36 1.87 -3.50 -2.41
CA THR A 36 2.95 -3.23 -3.36
C THR A 36 3.44 -1.79 -3.24
N CYS A 37 2.53 -0.81 -3.19
CA CYS A 37 2.88 0.60 -3.02
C CYS A 37 3.62 0.85 -1.71
N VAL A 38 3.16 0.26 -0.60
CA VAL A 38 3.82 0.35 0.71
C VAL A 38 5.24 -0.21 0.62
N THR A 39 5.42 -1.39 0.03
CA THR A 39 6.75 -1.99 -0.15
C THR A 39 7.67 -1.10 -0.99
N MET A 40 7.16 -0.51 -2.07
CA MET A 40 7.95 0.41 -2.90
C MET A 40 8.39 1.64 -2.12
N ILE A 41 7.49 2.23 -1.33
CA ILE A 41 7.78 3.40 -0.50
C ILE A 41 8.78 3.06 0.62
N GLU A 42 8.64 1.91 1.27
CA GLU A 42 9.60 1.41 2.27
C GLU A 42 11.01 1.18 1.67
N ASN A 43 11.09 0.83 0.38
CA ASN A 43 12.33 0.72 -0.38
C ASN A 43 12.86 2.07 -0.90
N GLY A 44 12.24 3.19 -0.52
CA GLY A 44 12.71 4.55 -0.85
C GLY A 44 12.14 5.14 -2.14
N VAL A 45 11.12 4.53 -2.74
CA VAL A 45 10.40 5.15 -3.86
C VAL A 45 9.62 6.37 -3.36
N ASN A 46 9.72 7.48 -4.09
CA ASN A 46 8.96 8.69 -3.79
C ASN A 46 7.44 8.45 -3.98
N PRO A 47 6.59 8.70 -2.97
CA PRO A 47 5.14 8.47 -3.06
C PRO A 47 4.43 9.28 -4.14
N GLU A 48 4.84 10.54 -4.36
CA GLU A 48 4.22 11.41 -5.37
C GLU A 48 4.49 10.92 -6.79
N ALA A 49 5.73 10.49 -7.06
CA ALA A 49 6.13 9.91 -8.34
C ALA A 49 5.40 8.58 -8.59
N LEU A 50 5.29 7.72 -7.58
CA LEU A 50 4.53 6.48 -7.66
C LEU A 50 3.06 6.74 -7.98
N ALA A 51 2.44 7.72 -7.32
CA ALA A 51 1.06 8.10 -7.60
C ALA A 51 0.88 8.62 -9.03
N ALA A 52 1.86 9.35 -9.59
CA ALA A 52 1.83 9.79 -10.98
C ALA A 52 1.86 8.60 -11.95
N VAL A 53 2.75 7.62 -11.71
CA VAL A 53 2.84 6.40 -12.53
C VAL A 53 1.55 5.59 -12.49
N ILE A 54 0.96 5.38 -11.30
CA ILE A 54 -0.31 4.63 -11.16
C ILE A 54 -1.44 5.31 -11.95
N LYS A 55 -1.51 6.64 -11.90
CA LYS A 55 -2.51 7.40 -12.66
C LYS A 55 -2.33 7.25 -14.17
N GLU A 56 -1.08 7.24 -14.65
CA GLU A 56 -0.79 7.07 -16.07
C GLU A 56 -1.14 5.65 -16.54
N LEU A 57 -0.73 4.61 -15.80
CA LEU A 57 -1.07 3.21 -16.13
C LEU A 57 -2.58 2.97 -16.20
N ARG A 58 -3.36 3.58 -15.30
CA ARG A 58 -4.83 3.50 -15.34
C ARG A 58 -5.46 4.23 -16.52
N ARG A 59 -4.79 5.23 -17.07
CA ARG A 59 -5.26 5.99 -18.24
C ARG A 59 -5.04 5.21 -19.53
N GLU A 60 -4.00 4.38 -19.57
CA GLU A 60 -3.63 3.56 -20.73
C GLU A 60 -4.42 2.24 -20.85
N ALA A 61 -5.07 1.79 -19.77
CA ALA A 61 -5.91 0.59 -19.70
C ALA A 61 -7.36 0.87 -20.15
#